data_AF-A0A809YJ15-F1
#
_entry.id   AF-A0A809YJ15-F1
#
_cell.length_a   1.000
_cell.length_b   1.000
_cell.length_c   1.000
_cell.angle_alpha   90.00
_cell.angle_beta   90.00
_cell.angle_gamma   90.00
#
_symmetry.space_group_name_H-M   'P 1'
#
loop_
_entity.id
_entity.type
_entity.pdbx_description
1 polymer ?
#
loop_
_entity_poly.entity_id
_entity_poly.type
_entity_poly.pdbx_seq_one_letter_code
_entity_poly.pdbx_strand_id
1 'polypeptide(L)' 'MDGDMIRRAREIVGESQAAFGARFDVDQSTVHRWETKGPPTRGPARRALESEISRIGAQSAPGMA' A
#
# COMPACT_ATOMS: atom_id res chain seq x y z
N MET A 1 -6.68 8.78 -0.99
CA MET A 1 -6.14 7.56 -0.35
C MET A 1 -5.60 7.95 1.00
N ASP A 2 -5.93 7.15 1.99
CA ASP A 2 -5.55 7.37 3.38
C ASP A 2 -4.44 6.39 3.81
N GLY A 3 -3.67 6.76 4.84
CA GLY A 3 -2.62 5.91 5.41
C GLY A 3 -3.15 4.58 5.92
N ASP A 4 -4.38 4.57 6.46
CA ASP A 4 -5.06 3.34 6.90
C ASP A 4 -5.33 2.37 5.75
N MET A 5 -5.55 2.85 4.52
CA MET A 5 -5.72 1.96 3.36
C MET A 5 -4.41 1.23 3.02
N ILE A 6 -3.28 1.91 3.17
CA ILE A 6 -1.94 1.36 2.91
C ILE A 6 -1.64 0.28 3.95
N ARG A 7 -1.88 0.59 5.23
CA ARG A 7 -1.71 -0.37 6.33
C ARG A 7 -2.52 -1.65 6.10
N ARG A 8 -3.82 -1.50 5.79
CA ARG A 8 -4.71 -2.64 5.53
C ARG A 8 -4.23 -3.47 4.34
N ALA A 9 -3.85 -2.84 3.23
CA ALA A 9 -3.36 -3.56 2.06
C ALA A 9 -2.10 -4.38 2.37
N ARG A 10 -1.16 -3.80 3.13
CA ARG A 10 0.03 -4.50 3.60
C ARG A 10 -0.30 -5.69 4.51
N GLU A 11 -1.23 -5.51 5.45
CA GLU A 11 -1.66 -6.56 6.37
C GLU A 11 -2.38 -7.71 5.67
N ILE A 12 -3.19 -7.40 4.65
CA ILE A 12 -3.85 -8.38 3.79
C ILE A 12 -2.84 -9.32 3.12
N VAL A 13 -1.74 -8.78 2.60
CA VAL A 13 -0.68 -9.59 1.98
C VAL A 13 0.32 -10.15 2.98
N GLY A 14 0.15 -9.88 4.27
CA GLY A 14 1.02 -10.38 5.35
C GLY A 14 2.43 -9.80 5.35
N GLU A 15 2.65 -8.63 4.74
CA GLU A 15 3.99 -8.07 4.58
C GLU A 15 4.40 -7.17 5.76
N SER A 16 5.70 -7.17 6.08
CA SER A 16 6.28 -6.12 6.91
C SER A 16 6.35 -4.80 6.13
N GLN A 17 6.47 -3.66 6.82
CA GLN A 17 6.61 -2.36 6.13
C GLN A 17 7.86 -2.31 5.24
N ALA A 18 8.93 -3.01 5.60
CA ALA A 18 10.14 -3.11 4.77
C ALA A 18 9.87 -3.91 3.48
N ALA A 19 9.21 -5.06 3.59
CA ALA A 19 8.87 -5.89 2.43
C ALA A 19 7.89 -5.16 1.49
N PHE A 20 6.89 -4.48 2.06
CA PHE A 20 5.94 -3.68 1.28
C PHE A 20 6.63 -2.49 0.58
N GLY A 21 7.56 -1.80 1.26
CA GLY A 21 8.33 -0.69 0.70
C GLY A 21 9.22 -1.10 -0.47
N ALA A 22 9.81 -2.29 -0.42
CA ALA A 22 10.66 -2.82 -1.49
C ALA A 22 9.91 -2.93 -2.84
N ARG A 23 8.57 -3.07 -2.83
CA ARG A 23 7.74 -3.09 -4.05
C ARG A 23 7.72 -1.75 -4.78
N PHE A 24 8.06 -0.67 -4.08
CA PHE A 24 8.06 0.70 -4.59
C PHE A 24 9.46 1.33 -4.57
N ASP A 25 10.50 0.54 -4.32
CA ASP A 25 11.89 1.00 -4.15
C ASP A 25 12.03 2.07 -3.05
N VAL A 26 11.33 1.87 -1.93
CA VAL A 26 11.43 2.75 -0.74
C VAL A 26 11.71 1.96 0.52
N ASP A 27 12.26 2.64 1.52
CA ASP A 27 12.54 2.04 2.82
C ASP A 27 11.29 1.93 3.72
N GLN A 28 11.45 1.18 4.82
CA GLN A 28 10.41 1.01 5.83
C GLN A 28 9.95 2.35 6.44
N SER A 29 10.85 3.33 6.57
CA SER A 29 10.55 4.64 7.18
C SER A 29 9.58 5.45 6.30
N THR A 30 9.71 5.30 4.99
CA THR A 30 8.84 5.91 3.99
C THR A 30 7.45 5.31 4.05
N VAL A 31 7.35 3.98 4.16
CA VAL A 31 6.05 3.29 4.35
C VAL A 31 5.41 3.70 5.68
N HIS A 32 6.18 3.75 6.77
CA HIS A 32 5.68 4.24 8.06
C HIS A 32 5.12 5.68 7.95
N ARG A 33 5.83 6.57 7.25
CA ARG A 33 5.34 7.93 6.97
C ARG A 33 4.04 7.91 6.17
N TRP A 34 3.94 7.06 5.15
CA TRP A 34 2.70 6.94 4.38
C TRP A 34 1.53 6.45 5.21
N GLU A 35 1.74 5.48 6.10
CA GLU A 35 0.70 4.93 6.98
C GLU A 35 0.27 5.89 8.10
N THR A 36 1.13 6.84 8.50
CA THR A 36 0.87 7.74 9.64
C THR A 36 0.56 9.18 9.25
N LYS A 37 1.13 9.67 8.15
CA LYS A 37 0.98 11.04 7.63
C LYS A 37 0.26 11.09 6.29
N GLY A 38 0.04 9.94 5.67
CA GLY A 38 -0.55 9.82 4.34
C GLY A 38 0.53 9.72 3.24
N PRO A 39 0.17 9.13 2.09
CA PRO A 39 1.06 9.00 0.95
C PRO A 39 1.30 10.35 0.25
N PRO A 40 2.30 10.44 -0.66
CA PRO A 40 2.48 11.61 -1.51
C PRO A 40 1.19 11.94 -2.26
N THR A 41 0.81 13.21 -2.35
CA THR A 41 -0.47 13.60 -2.98
C THR A 41 -0.47 13.52 -4.51
N ARG A 42 0.71 13.42 -5.13
CA ARG A 42 0.92 13.41 -6.59
C ARG A 42 2.18 12.64 -6.98
N GLY A 43 2.32 12.38 -8.27
CA GLY A 43 3.53 11.79 -8.86
C GLY A 43 3.49 10.26 -9.01
N PRO A 44 4.62 9.65 -9.41
CA PRO A 44 4.69 8.22 -9.70
C PRO A 44 4.39 7.32 -8.51
N ALA A 45 4.94 7.63 -7.33
CA ALA A 45 4.71 6.87 -6.10
C ALA A 45 3.22 6.81 -5.73
N ARG A 46 2.51 7.94 -5.91
CA ARG A 46 1.06 8.01 -5.67
C ARG A 46 0.28 7.06 -6.57
N ARG A 47 0.58 7.05 -7.88
CA ARG A 47 -0.07 6.19 -8.87
C ARG A 47 0.26 4.71 -8.66
N ALA A 48 1.51 4.41 -8.32
CA ALA A 48 1.94 3.04 -8.00
C ALA A 48 1.18 2.48 -6.79
N LEU A 49 1.07 3.27 -5.71
CA LEU A 49 0.29 2.89 -4.53
C LEU A 49 -1.19 2.65 -4.86
N GLU A 50 -1.82 3.51 -5.67
CA GLU A 50 -3.22 3.34 -6.10
C GLU A 50 -3.43 2.04 -6.86
N SER A 51 -2.56 1.78 -7.85
CA SER A 51 -2.65 0.56 -8.64
C SER A 51 -2.46 -0.68 -7.76
N GLU A 52 -1.49 -0.66 -6.86
CA GLU A 52 -1.15 -1.80 -6.04
C GLU A 52 -2.22 -2.11 -4.99
N ILE A 53 -2.75 -1.09 -4.32
CA ILE A 53 -3.83 -1.26 -3.35
C ILE A 53 -5.12 -1.74 -4.02
N SER A 54 -5.41 -1.23 -5.23
CA SER A 54 -6.56 -1.70 -6.01
C SER A 54 -6.40 -3.18 -6.40
N ARG A 55 -5.18 -3.58 -6.81
CA ARG A 55 -4.83 -4.97 -7.14
C ARG A 55 -4.99 -5.90 -5.94
N ILE A 56 -4.48 -5.51 -4.77
CA ILE A 56 -4.60 -6.28 -3.53
C ILE A 56 -6.07 -6.43 -3.12
N GLY A 57 -6.84 -5.33 -3.18
CA GLY A 57 -8.28 -5.36 -2.89
C GLY A 57 -9.04 -6.33 -3.80
N ALA A 58 -8.75 -6.32 -5.11
CA ALA A 58 -9.37 -7.25 -6.07
C ALA A 58 -9.01 -8.72 -5.81
N GLN A 59 -7.78 -9.01 -5.35
CA GLN A 59 -7.33 -10.37 -5.04
C GLN A 59 -7.89 -10.92 -3.73
N SER A 60 -8.27 -10.03 -2.81
CA SER A 60 -8.71 -10.39 -1.45
C SER A 60 -10.22 -10.54 -1.30
N ALA A 61 -10.97 -10.31 -2.37
CA ALA A 61 -12.39 -10.62 -2.47
C ALA A 61 -12.60 -11.92 -3.26
N PRO A 62 -12.43 -13.12 -2.66
CA PRO A 62 -12.82 -14.35 -3.31
C PRO A 62 -14.36 -14.44 -3.34
N GLY A 63 -14.94 -14.44 -4.54
CA GLY A 63 -16.28 -14.95 -4.84
C GLY A 63 -17.46 -14.36 -4.05
N MET A 64 -18.06 -13.27 -4.56
CA MET A 64 -19.53 -13.19 -4.62
C MET A 64 -19.96 -13.71 -5.99
N ALA A 65 -20.03 -15.03 -6.14
CA ALA A 65 -20.70 -15.74 -7.22
C ALA A 65 -21.21 -17.07 -6.64
#